data_AF-A0AAW4W4D6-F1
#
_entry.id   AF-A0AAW4W4D6-F1
#
_cell.length_a   1.000
_cell.length_b   1.000
_cell.length_c   1.000
_cell.angle_alpha   90.00
_cell.angle_beta   90.00
_cell.angle_gamma   90.00
#
_symmetry.space_group_name_H-M   'P 1'
#
loop_
_entity.id
_entity.type
_entity.pdbx_description
1 polymer ?
#
loop_
_entity_poly.entity_id
_entity_poly.type
_entity_poly.pdbx_seq_one_letter_code
_entity_poly.pdbx_strand_id
1 'polypeptide(L)' 'MGTEMEKKKAAEEVWMDYFNEYLFEHGIIDEAMRNKLKIKISTTTKKT' A
#
# COMPACT_ATOMS: atom_id res chain seq x y z
N MET A 1 -2.15 17.58 -16.98
CA MET A 1 -2.60 17.55 -15.58
C MET A 1 -3.29 16.21 -15.41
N GLY A 2 -2.73 15.31 -14.59
CA GLY A 2 -3.35 14.00 -14.39
C GLY A 2 -4.78 14.17 -13.91
N THR A 3 -5.69 13.35 -14.45
CA THR A 3 -7.09 13.37 -14.06
C THR A 3 -7.21 13.23 -12.54
N GLU A 4 -8.26 13.79 -11.92
CA GLU A 4 -8.44 13.69 -10.47
C GLU A 4 -8.39 12.24 -9.97
N MET A 5 -8.75 11.30 -10.83
CA MET A 5 -8.67 9.86 -10.63
C MET A 5 -7.22 9.34 -10.53
N GLU A 6 -6.30 9.81 -11.39
CA GLU A 6 -4.87 9.46 -11.31
C GLU A 6 -4.25 9.96 -10.01
N LYS A 7 -4.60 11.17 -9.57
CA LYS A 7 -4.12 11.73 -8.30
C LYS A 7 -4.63 10.93 -7.10
N LYS A 8 -5.88 10.50 -7.13
CA LYS A 8 -6.46 9.64 -6.08
C LYS A 8 -5.77 8.28 -6.02
N LYS A 9 -5.51 7.65 -7.17
CA LYS A 9 -4.81 6.37 -7.24
C LYS A 9 -3.38 6.47 -6.68
N ALA A 10 -2.65 7.50 -7.05
CA ALA A 10 -1.31 7.75 -6.51
C ALA A 10 -1.31 8.00 -4.99
N ALA A 11 -2.29 8.75 -4.48
CA ALA A 11 -2.42 8.99 -3.04
C ALA A 11 -2.77 7.70 -2.27
N GLU A 12 -3.62 6.85 -2.85
CA GLU A 12 -3.99 5.55 -2.28
C GLU A 12 -2.79 4.61 -2.21
N GLU A 13 -1.97 4.52 -3.27
CA GLU A 13 -0.74 3.73 -3.28
C GLU A 13 0.22 4.14 -2.17
N VAL A 14 0.49 5.45 -2.06
CA VAL A 14 1.37 6.00 -1.02
C VAL A 14 0.83 5.73 0.38
N TRP A 15 -0.50 5.87 0.57
CA TRP A 15 -1.14 5.61 1.86
C TRP A 15 -1.03 4.15 2.28
N MET A 16 -1.27 3.21 1.36
CA MET A 16 -1.23 1.78 1.64
C MET A 16 0.19 1.31 1.99
N ASP A 17 1.21 1.82 1.29
CA ASP A 17 2.60 1.52 1.59
C ASP A 17 3.00 2.05 2.96
N TYR A 18 2.66 3.32 3.28
CA TYR A 18 2.92 3.91 4.59
C TYR A 18 2.24 3.13 5.72
N PHE A 19 0.96 2.78 5.54
CA PHE A 19 0.19 2.07 6.56
C PHE A 19 0.77 0.67 6.83
N ASN A 20 1.23 -0.03 5.81
CA ASN A 20 1.86 -1.34 5.97
C ASN A 20 3.16 -1.27 6.79
N GLU A 21 3.99 -0.26 6.56
CA GLU A 21 5.20 -0.04 7.38
C GLU A 21 4.86 0.40 8.80
N TYR A 22 3.88 1.29 8.98
CA TYR A 22 3.41 1.71 10.31
C TYR A 22 2.99 0.51 11.18
N LEU A 23 2.22 -0.42 10.61
CA LEU A 23 1.79 -1.63 11.33
C LEU A 23 2.98 -2.50 11.75
N PHE A 24 4.01 -2.59 10.91
CA PHE A 24 5.21 -3.36 11.21
C PHE A 24 6.06 -2.69 12.29
N GLU A 25 6.31 -1.38 12.17
CA GLU A 25 7.10 -0.60 13.14
C GLU A 25 6.48 -0.60 14.54
N HIS A 26 5.15 -0.65 14.63
CA HIS A 26 4.43 -0.71 15.90
C HIS A 26 4.22 -2.15 16.42
N GLY A 27 4.77 -3.15 15.73
CA GLY A 27 4.66 -4.56 16.13
C GLY A 27 3.24 -5.13 16.05
N ILE A 28 2.32 -4.46 15.33
CA ILE A 28 0.96 -4.96 15.10
C ILE A 28 0.98 -6.14 14.13
N ILE A 29 1.91 -6.11 13.18
CA ILE A 29 2.17 -7.21 12.25
C ILE A 29 3.65 -7.57 12.27
N ASP A 30 3.97 -8.83 11.94
CA ASP A 30 5.35 -9.28 11.76
C ASP A 30 5.85 -9.02 10.32
N GLU A 31 7.14 -9.27 10.12
CA GLU A 31 7.79 -9.10 8.82
C GLU A 31 7.16 -9.98 7.72
N ALA A 32 6.74 -11.21 8.05
CA ALA A 32 6.11 -12.12 7.11
C ALA A 32 4.77 -11.56 6.61
N MET A 33 3.98 -10.99 7.51
CA MET A 33 2.71 -10.34 7.21
C MET A 33 2.91 -9.04 6.45
N ARG A 34 3.87 -8.19 6.82
CA ARG A 34 4.26 -6.98 6.06
C ARG A 34 4.59 -7.32 4.61
N ASN A 35 5.40 -8.35 4.40
CA ASN A 35 5.80 -8.80 3.05
C ASN A 35 4.61 -9.32 2.25
N LYS A 36 3.72 -10.09 2.90
CA LYS A 36 2.49 -10.59 2.28
C LYS A 36 1.55 -9.46 1.87
N LEU A 37 1.39 -8.44 2.71
CA LEU A 37 0.56 -7.26 2.43
C LEU A 37 1.15 -6.43 1.29
N LYS A 38 2.47 -6.20 1.27
CA LYS A 38 3.18 -5.50 0.18
C LYS A 38 2.92 -6.15 -1.18
N ILE A 39 3.01 -7.48 -1.26
CA ILE A 39 2.70 -8.22 -2.49
C ILE A 39 1.23 -8.00 -2.87
N LYS A 40 0.29 -8.19 -1.93
CA LYS A 40 -1.15 -8.03 -2.19
C LYS A 40 -1.52 -6.63 -2.68
N ILE A 41 -0.99 -5.59 -2.04
CA ILE A 41 -1.17 -4.18 -2.43
C ILE A 41 -0.72 -4.04 -3.89
N SER A 42 0.53 -4.41 -4.20
CA SER A 42 1.08 -4.30 -5.57
C SER A 42 0.29 -5.06 -6.64
N THR A 43 -0.28 -6.23 -6.29
CA THR A 43 -1.10 -7.03 -7.22
C THR A 43 -2.49 -6.46 -7.43
N THR A 44 -3.02 -5.74 -6.44
CA THR A 44 -4.32 -5.06 -6.55
C THR A 44 -4.19 -3.83 -7.44
N THR A 45 -3.10 -3.07 -7.29
CA THR A 45 -2.80 -1.90 -8.12
C THR A 45 -2.61 -2.24 -9.60
N LYS A 46 -2.02 -3.41 -9.91
CA LYS A 46 -1.80 -3.89 -11.28
C LYS A 46 -3.05 -4.42 -11.99
N LYS A 47 -4.08 -4.82 -11.23
CA LYS A 47 -5.32 -5.38 -11.78
C LYS A 47 -6.35 -4.31 -12.19
N THR A 48 -6.08 -3.05 -11.87
CA THR A 48 -7.01 -1.91 -12.03
C THR A 48 -6.38 -0.86 -12.92
#